data_AF-A0A2G5TR31-F1
#
_entry.id   AF-A0A2G5TR31-F1
#
_cell.length_a   1.000
_cell.length_b   1.000
_cell.length_c   1.000
_cell.angle_alpha   90.00
_cell.angle_beta   90.00
_cell.angle_gamma   90.00
#
_symmetry.space_group_name_H-M   'P 1'
#
loop_
_entity.id
_entity.type
_entity.pdbx_description
1 polymer ?
#
loop_
_entity_poly.entity_id
_entity_poly.type
_entity_poly.pdbx_seq_one_letter_code
_entity_poly.pdbx_strand_id
1 'polypeptide(L)'
;MKSHEELMFKLEITPKKYVISLDNPKPIQAYVKNTSGIEQDVFVTVESFFFRIVNPTAVKHYTTQIYRHMKPKETLIFEIGTWDNATLNLPIEDLAKKYMHLGSIEGCLQVHHSEQWGFPLLVAEVCDDIFPDTYDTINRGWCIIQLVAEHETEFMKKRKTDFEEIRAKELAKKAEEEKIRHAKWKKEQEEKEQKEKEEMEKKKKNKKCPKCIIM
;
A
#
# COMPACT_ATOMS: atom_id res chain seq x y z
N MET A 1 25.55 13.90 24.79
CA MET A 1 25.25 13.52 23.40
C MET A 1 24.88 12.05 23.41
N LYS A 2 23.62 11.71 23.10
CA LYS A 2 23.22 10.31 22.90
C LYS A 2 23.86 9.83 21.59
N SER A 3 24.47 8.65 21.58
CA SER A 3 25.12 8.13 20.37
C SER A 3 24.06 7.85 19.30
N HIS A 4 24.43 7.97 18.03
CA HIS A 4 23.55 7.74 16.89
C HIS A 4 22.92 6.32 16.89
N GLU A 5 23.55 5.37 17.60
CA GLU A 5 23.04 4.00 17.81
C GLU A 5 21.83 3.92 18.76
N GLU A 6 21.64 4.86 19.70
CA GLU A 6 20.51 4.87 20.64
C GLU A 6 19.18 5.34 20.00
N LEU A 7 19.25 5.73 18.73
CA LEU A 7 18.16 6.36 17.99
C LEU A 7 17.58 5.46 16.89
N MET A 8 18.16 4.27 16.67
CA MET A 8 17.66 3.36 15.65
C MET A 8 16.56 2.44 16.20
N PHE A 9 15.39 2.53 15.57
CA PHE A 9 14.35 1.52 15.69
C PHE A 9 14.85 0.23 15.04
N LYS A 10 15.12 -0.78 15.87
CA LYS A 10 15.49 -2.12 15.40
C LYS A 10 14.37 -3.08 15.75
N LEU A 11 13.54 -3.31 14.75
CA LEU A 11 12.50 -4.30 14.79
C LEU A 11 13.12 -5.69 14.66
N GLU A 12 13.35 -6.38 15.77
CA GLU A 12 13.82 -7.77 15.72
C GLU A 12 12.66 -8.71 15.45
N ILE A 13 12.38 -8.87 14.15
CA ILE A 13 11.43 -9.85 13.66
C ILE A 13 12.10 -11.21 13.55
N THR A 14 11.63 -12.16 14.35
CA THR A 14 12.08 -13.56 14.33
C THR A 14 10.86 -14.45 14.08
N PRO A 15 10.87 -15.32 13.06
CA PRO A 15 11.96 -15.56 12.11
C PRO A 15 12.13 -14.43 11.08
N LYS A 16 13.35 -14.25 10.55
CA LYS A 16 13.67 -13.27 9.49
C LYS A 16 13.08 -13.64 8.12
N LYS A 17 12.63 -14.89 7.97
CA LYS A 17 11.89 -15.39 6.82
C LYS A 17 10.62 -16.04 7.35
N TYR A 18 9.47 -15.58 6.85
CA TYR A 18 8.18 -16.18 7.15
C TYR A 18 7.86 -17.18 6.06
N VAL A 19 8.31 -18.40 6.30
CA VAL A 19 8.02 -19.56 5.46
C VAL A 19 6.92 -20.35 6.17
N ILE A 20 5.68 -20.19 5.71
CA ILE A 20 4.49 -20.75 6.37
C ILE A 20 4.12 -22.07 5.71
N SER A 21 4.11 -23.14 6.49
CA SER A 21 3.67 -24.47 6.02
C SER A 21 2.16 -24.51 5.88
N LEU A 22 1.68 -25.04 4.75
CA LEU A 22 0.25 -25.19 4.47
C LEU A 22 -0.26 -26.61 4.75
N ASP A 23 0.62 -27.61 4.72
CA ASP A 23 0.27 -29.01 4.95
C ASP A 23 0.09 -29.30 6.46
N ASN A 24 0.80 -28.53 7.29
CA ASN A 24 0.68 -28.56 8.75
C ASN A 24 0.74 -27.13 9.28
N PRO A 25 -0.37 -26.37 9.22
CA PRO A 25 -0.40 -24.94 9.48
C PRO A 25 -0.26 -24.65 10.97
N LYS A 26 0.97 -24.78 11.47
CA LYS A 26 1.34 -24.28 12.80
C LYS A 26 1.63 -22.79 12.67
N PRO A 27 1.02 -21.95 13.52
CA PRO A 27 1.35 -20.54 13.53
C PRO A 27 2.84 -20.32 13.81
N ILE A 28 3.41 -19.34 13.11
CA ILE A 28 4.77 -18.87 13.33
C ILE A 28 4.70 -17.77 14.38
N GLN A 29 5.42 -17.96 15.49
CA GLN A 29 5.59 -16.90 16.47
C GLN A 29 6.52 -15.81 15.92
N ALA A 30 6.10 -14.56 16.08
CA ALA A 30 6.76 -13.36 15.64
C ALA A 30 6.91 -12.39 16.82
N TYR A 31 7.96 -11.57 16.75
CA TYR A 31 8.28 -10.60 17.78
C TYR A 31 8.56 -9.25 17.17
N VAL A 32 8.17 -8.20 17.88
CA VAL A 32 8.42 -6.81 17.55
C VAL A 32 8.88 -6.16 18.85
N LYS A 33 10.07 -5.56 18.86
CA LYS A 33 10.65 -4.94 20.06
C LYS A 33 10.84 -3.44 19.86
N ASN A 34 10.39 -2.64 20.82
CA ASN A 34 10.69 -1.22 20.86
C ASN A 34 12.11 -1.04 21.44
N THR A 35 13.11 -0.86 20.59
CA THR A 35 14.50 -0.58 21.03
C THR A 35 14.78 0.90 21.24
N SER A 36 13.82 1.78 20.95
CA SER A 36 14.00 3.21 21.13
C SER A 36 14.05 3.59 22.62
N GLY A 37 14.60 4.77 22.91
CA GLY A 37 14.63 5.34 24.26
C GLY A 37 13.32 5.98 24.71
N ILE A 38 12.23 5.84 23.94
CA ILE A 38 10.95 6.53 24.14
C ILE A 38 9.76 5.58 23.90
N GLU A 39 8.56 5.99 24.34
CA GLU A 39 7.32 5.25 24.08
C GLU A 39 6.94 5.38 22.59
N GLN A 40 6.30 4.33 22.06
CA GLN A 40 5.89 4.26 20.66
C GLN A 40 4.53 3.59 20.52
N ASP A 41 3.67 4.16 19.70
CA ASP A 41 2.53 3.45 19.12
C ASP A 41 3.01 2.54 18.01
N VAL A 42 2.66 1.24 18.08
CA VAL A 42 3.09 0.22 17.11
C VAL A 42 1.87 -0.47 16.51
N PHE A 43 1.82 -0.52 15.18
CA PHE A 43 0.83 -1.26 14.41
C PHE A 43 1.51 -2.38 13.65
N VAL A 44 0.98 -3.59 13.78
CA VAL A 44 1.40 -4.76 13.01
C VAL A 44 0.21 -5.17 12.15
N THR A 45 0.37 -5.12 10.83
CA THR A 45 -0.68 -5.45 9.86
C THR A 45 -0.23 -6.62 8.99
N VAL A 46 -1.07 -7.61 8.79
CA VAL A 46 -0.90 -8.62 7.74
C VAL A 46 -1.99 -8.40 6.71
N GLU A 47 -1.58 -8.07 5.48
CA GLU A 47 -2.45 -7.99 4.31
C GLU A 47 -2.12 -9.19 3.42
N SER A 48 -2.97 -10.21 3.41
CA SER A 48 -2.69 -11.45 2.70
C SER A 48 -3.96 -12.28 2.50
N PHE A 49 -4.12 -12.85 1.30
CA PHE A 49 -5.22 -13.77 1.03
C PHE A 49 -5.04 -15.14 1.69
N PHE A 50 -3.81 -15.50 2.07
CA PHE A 50 -3.50 -16.81 2.65
C PHE A 50 -3.19 -16.75 4.15
N PHE A 51 -2.59 -15.65 4.59
CA PHE A 51 -2.03 -15.53 5.92
C PHE A 51 -2.74 -14.48 6.76
N ARG A 52 -2.68 -14.66 8.08
CA ARG A 52 -3.31 -13.75 9.05
C ARG A 52 -2.58 -13.76 10.37
N ILE A 53 -2.80 -12.72 11.16
CA ILE A 53 -2.52 -12.75 12.59
C ILE A 53 -3.55 -13.67 13.26
N VAL A 54 -3.10 -14.57 14.14
CA VAL A 54 -3.98 -15.56 14.80
C VAL A 54 -4.98 -14.90 15.73
N ASN A 55 -4.52 -13.92 16.53
CA ASN A 55 -5.31 -13.19 17.52
C ASN A 55 -5.19 -11.67 17.30
N PRO A 56 -5.80 -11.13 16.23
CA PRO A 56 -5.70 -9.72 15.90
C PRO A 56 -6.62 -8.87 16.78
N THR A 57 -6.26 -7.59 16.95
CA THR A 57 -7.16 -6.59 17.54
C THR A 57 -8.21 -6.09 16.54
N ALA A 58 -7.95 -6.21 15.24
CA ALA A 58 -8.89 -5.83 14.19
C ALA A 58 -8.78 -6.75 12.96
N VAL A 59 -9.92 -6.99 12.30
CA VAL A 59 -10.03 -7.78 11.07
C VAL A 59 -10.91 -7.04 10.08
N LYS A 60 -10.46 -6.92 8.83
CA LYS A 60 -11.28 -6.46 7.70
C LYS A 60 -10.84 -7.19 6.43
N HIS A 61 -11.75 -7.96 5.86
CA HIS A 61 -11.46 -8.79 4.67
C HIS A 61 -10.23 -9.70 4.91
N TYR A 62 -9.22 -9.60 4.05
CA TYR A 62 -7.94 -10.33 4.13
C TYR A 62 -6.85 -9.56 4.87
N THR A 63 -7.24 -8.55 5.64
CA THR A 63 -6.34 -7.75 6.46
C THR A 63 -6.60 -8.01 7.95
N THR A 64 -5.53 -8.31 8.69
CA THR A 64 -5.55 -8.45 10.16
C THR A 64 -4.54 -7.51 10.78
N GLN A 65 -4.85 -6.97 11.95
CA GLN A 65 -4.00 -5.97 12.60
C GLN A 65 -3.91 -6.15 14.12
N ILE A 66 -2.76 -5.83 14.69
CA ILE A 66 -2.53 -5.57 16.11
C ILE A 66 -2.10 -4.12 16.28
N TYR A 67 -2.69 -3.43 17.26
CA TYR A 67 -2.21 -2.16 17.77
C TYR A 67 -1.69 -2.33 19.20
N ARG A 68 -0.54 -1.73 19.52
CA ARG A 68 -0.01 -1.68 20.88
C ARG A 68 0.79 -0.41 21.12
N HIS A 69 0.50 0.26 22.23
CA HIS A 69 1.38 1.28 22.79
C HIS A 69 2.51 0.59 23.58
N MET A 70 3.76 0.80 23.17
CA MET A 70 4.93 0.06 23.65
C MET A 70 5.94 0.98 24.35
N LYS A 71 6.28 0.66 25.60
CA LYS A 71 7.34 1.34 26.36
C LYS A 71 8.73 1.01 25.82
N PRO A 72 9.76 1.81 26.14
CA PRO A 72 11.15 1.46 25.84
C PRO A 72 11.47 0.03 26.30
N LYS A 73 12.09 -0.75 25.42
CA LYS A 73 12.48 -2.17 25.62
C LYS A 73 11.33 -3.18 25.69
N GLU A 74 10.07 -2.75 25.58
CA GLU A 74 8.93 -3.67 25.52
C GLU A 74 8.96 -4.51 24.24
N THR A 75 8.44 -5.74 24.32
CA THR A 75 8.34 -6.66 23.18
C THR A 75 6.89 -7.10 23.00
N LEU A 76 6.35 -6.88 21.80
CA LEU A 76 5.10 -7.45 21.33
C LEU A 76 5.38 -8.84 20.75
N ILE A 77 4.64 -9.83 21.23
CA ILE A 77 4.68 -11.22 20.75
C ILE A 77 3.34 -11.50 20.08
N PHE A 78 3.38 -12.07 18.87
CA PHE A 78 2.18 -12.44 18.13
C PHE A 78 2.45 -13.66 17.26
N GLU A 79 1.40 -14.19 16.62
CA GLU A 79 1.50 -15.38 15.78
C GLU A 79 0.89 -15.09 14.42
N ILE A 80 1.57 -15.55 13.37
CA ILE A 80 1.09 -15.53 11.98
C ILE A 80 0.72 -16.96 11.60
N GLY A 81 -0.52 -17.15 11.19
CA GLY A 81 -1.04 -18.43 10.72
C GLY A 81 -1.72 -18.30 9.37
N THR A 82 -2.45 -19.34 8.98
CA THR A 82 -3.27 -19.34 7.77
C THR A 82 -4.71 -18.93 8.08
N TRP A 83 -5.41 -18.41 7.07
CA TRP A 83 -6.86 -18.34 7.12
C TRP A 83 -7.48 -19.74 7.20
N ASP A 84 -8.70 -19.81 7.73
CA ASP A 84 -9.49 -21.04 7.68
C ASP A 84 -9.98 -21.32 6.25
N ASN A 85 -10.40 -22.57 6.01
CA ASN A 85 -10.86 -22.99 4.69
C ASN A 85 -12.08 -22.18 4.21
N ALA A 86 -12.94 -21.71 5.11
CA ALA A 86 -14.12 -20.94 4.72
C ALA A 86 -13.71 -19.59 4.12
N THR A 87 -12.76 -18.91 4.75
CA THR A 87 -12.22 -17.61 4.33
C THR A 87 -11.36 -17.73 3.07
N LEU A 88 -10.56 -18.79 2.97
CA LEU A 88 -9.73 -19.06 1.78
C LEU A 88 -10.58 -19.28 0.52
N ASN A 89 -11.78 -19.85 0.67
CA ASN A 89 -12.70 -20.15 -0.43
C ASN A 89 -13.61 -18.98 -0.82
N LEU A 90 -13.50 -17.81 -0.17
CA LEU A 90 -14.29 -16.65 -0.58
C LEU A 90 -13.89 -16.18 -2.00
N PRO A 91 -14.86 -15.71 -2.80
CA PRO A 91 -14.59 -15.11 -4.11
C PRO A 91 -13.59 -13.95 -4.00
N ILE A 92 -12.65 -13.86 -4.95
CA ILE A 92 -11.63 -12.81 -4.93
C ILE A 92 -11.94 -11.69 -5.91
N GLU A 93 -12.93 -11.80 -6.79
CA GLU A 93 -13.18 -10.81 -7.84
C GLU A 93 -13.38 -9.38 -7.27
N ASP A 94 -14.20 -9.25 -6.23
CA ASP A 94 -14.50 -7.95 -5.60
C ASP A 94 -13.38 -7.48 -4.66
N LEU A 95 -12.63 -8.42 -4.08
CA LEU A 95 -11.58 -8.14 -3.11
C LEU A 95 -10.23 -7.86 -3.78
N ALA A 96 -9.92 -8.52 -4.90
CA ALA A 96 -8.69 -8.35 -5.67
C ALA A 96 -8.49 -6.88 -6.08
N LYS A 97 -9.58 -6.16 -6.40
CA LYS A 97 -9.52 -4.72 -6.70
C LYS A 97 -8.97 -3.88 -5.55
N LYS A 98 -9.30 -4.26 -4.30
CA LYS A 98 -8.83 -3.59 -3.08
C LYS A 98 -7.39 -3.95 -2.72
N TYR A 99 -6.86 -5.02 -3.30
CA TYR A 99 -5.53 -5.54 -3.03
C TYR A 99 -4.61 -5.47 -4.26
N MET A 100 -4.94 -4.63 -5.24
CA MET A 100 -4.10 -4.42 -6.44
C MET A 100 -2.72 -3.85 -6.11
N HIS A 101 -2.58 -3.19 -4.96
CA HIS A 101 -1.31 -2.69 -4.43
C HIS A 101 -0.44 -3.82 -3.86
N LEU A 102 -1.05 -4.95 -3.48
CA LEU A 102 -0.28 -6.12 -3.08
C LEU A 102 0.41 -6.67 -4.34
N GLY A 103 1.74 -6.63 -4.35
CA GLY A 103 2.55 -7.15 -5.45
C GLY A 103 2.28 -8.63 -5.77
N SER A 104 1.80 -9.39 -4.77
CA SER A 104 1.42 -10.80 -4.84
C SER A 104 0.24 -11.12 -3.91
N ILE A 105 -0.43 -12.25 -4.15
CA ILE A 105 -1.57 -12.74 -3.35
C ILE A 105 -1.16 -13.24 -1.96
N GLU A 106 0.10 -13.67 -1.79
CA GLU A 106 0.69 -13.98 -0.49
C GLU A 106 0.80 -12.75 0.40
N GLY A 107 0.89 -11.58 -0.20
CA GLY A 107 0.87 -10.31 0.50
C GLY A 107 2.03 -10.13 1.46
N CYS A 108 1.84 -9.32 2.49
CA CYS A 108 2.94 -8.88 3.34
C CYS A 108 2.55 -8.66 4.80
N LEU A 109 3.58 -8.72 5.65
CA LEU A 109 3.59 -8.22 7.02
C LEU A 109 4.11 -6.79 6.99
N GLN A 110 3.35 -5.86 7.52
CA GLN A 110 3.70 -4.47 7.65
C GLN A 110 3.80 -4.10 9.13
N VAL A 111 4.82 -3.34 9.51
CA VAL A 111 4.96 -2.82 10.86
C VAL A 111 5.20 -1.32 10.80
N HIS A 112 4.32 -0.56 11.43
CA HIS A 112 4.39 0.90 11.51
C HIS A 112 4.59 1.32 12.96
N HIS A 113 5.36 2.39 13.19
CA HIS A 113 5.52 2.96 14.52
C HIS A 113 5.52 4.50 14.49
N SER A 114 5.15 5.11 15.61
CA SER A 114 5.25 6.56 15.84
C SER A 114 5.27 6.94 17.32
N GLU A 115 5.84 8.10 17.64
CA GLU A 115 5.91 8.63 19.03
C GLU A 115 4.54 8.97 19.63
N GLN A 116 3.62 9.53 18.84
CA GLN A 116 2.27 9.90 19.29
C GLN A 116 1.29 9.92 18.11
N TRP A 117 0.31 9.02 18.11
CA TRP A 117 -0.92 9.19 17.32
C TRP A 117 -2.13 9.26 18.27
N GLY A 118 -2.58 10.49 18.53
CA GLY A 118 -3.83 10.74 19.23
C GLY A 118 -5.04 10.52 18.33
N PHE A 119 -5.29 9.32 17.78
CA PHE A 119 -6.62 8.90 17.27
C PHE A 119 -6.68 7.37 17.11
N PRO A 120 -7.73 6.69 17.64
CA PRO A 120 -7.93 5.26 17.45
C PRO A 120 -8.52 5.03 16.05
N LEU A 121 -7.64 4.85 15.06
CA LEU A 121 -8.08 4.59 13.70
C LEU A 121 -8.40 3.10 13.53
N LEU A 122 -9.65 2.77 13.85
CA LEU A 122 -10.38 1.70 13.18
C LEU A 122 -10.26 1.91 11.67
N VAL A 123 -9.31 1.22 11.06
CA VAL A 123 -9.40 0.71 9.68
C VAL A 123 -9.47 1.73 8.52
N ALA A 124 -8.85 2.91 8.65
CA ALA A 124 -8.70 3.79 7.48
C ALA A 124 -7.26 3.79 6.95
N GLU A 125 -7.12 3.24 5.75
CA GLU A 125 -6.30 3.84 4.68
C GLU A 125 -4.87 4.21 5.08
N VAL A 126 -4.04 3.21 5.35
CA VAL A 126 -2.60 3.40 5.16
C VAL A 126 -2.33 3.22 3.66
N CYS A 127 -2.64 4.27 2.89
CA CYS A 127 -2.26 4.35 1.49
C CYS A 127 -0.75 4.58 1.35
N ASP A 128 -0.19 3.77 0.46
CA ASP A 128 0.81 4.06 -0.57
C ASP A 128 2.25 4.48 -0.20
N ASP A 129 3.16 3.60 -0.66
CA ASP A 129 4.49 3.82 -1.22
C ASP A 129 5.47 4.77 -0.53
N ILE A 130 6.37 4.16 0.27
CA ILE A 130 7.70 4.67 0.65
C ILE A 130 8.61 3.47 0.97
N PHE A 131 9.19 2.82 -0.05
CA PHE A 131 10.41 2.01 0.17
C PHE A 131 11.44 2.88 0.94
N PRO A 132 12.10 2.38 2.00
CA PRO A 132 13.42 1.79 1.81
C PRO A 132 13.85 0.73 2.85
N ASP A 133 14.87 -0.05 2.50
CA ASP A 133 15.55 -1.08 3.32
C ASP A 133 16.24 -0.57 4.61
N THR A 134 16.03 0.67 5.05
CA THR A 134 16.66 1.24 6.25
C THR A 134 15.85 2.42 6.83
N TYR A 135 15.54 2.33 8.13
CA TYR A 135 14.87 3.39 8.90
C TYR A 135 15.83 4.53 9.23
N ASP A 136 15.49 5.77 8.86
CA ASP A 136 16.35 6.94 9.14
C ASP A 136 15.71 7.97 10.09
N THR A 137 14.58 7.65 10.74
CA THR A 137 13.93 8.58 11.70
C THR A 137 13.33 7.89 12.93
N ILE A 138 13.66 8.40 14.13
CA ILE A 138 13.19 7.94 15.45
C ILE A 138 11.67 8.11 15.61
N ASN A 139 11.12 9.19 15.03
CA ASN A 139 9.79 9.66 15.40
C ASN A 139 8.65 8.90 14.71
N ARG A 140 8.93 8.30 13.55
CA ARG A 140 7.98 7.49 12.76
C ARG A 140 8.74 6.62 11.77
N GLY A 141 8.17 5.47 11.43
CA GLY A 141 8.74 4.59 10.42
C GLY A 141 7.85 3.42 10.09
N TRP A 142 8.19 2.71 9.02
CA TRP A 142 7.52 1.47 8.66
C TRP A 142 8.44 0.44 8.00
N CYS A 143 8.04 -0.83 8.07
CA CYS A 143 8.71 -2.02 7.51
C CYS A 143 7.69 -2.84 6.75
N ILE A 144 8.08 -3.39 5.60
CA ILE A 144 7.32 -4.42 4.90
C ILE A 144 8.17 -5.67 4.75
N ILE A 145 7.61 -6.81 5.10
CA ILE A 145 8.20 -8.13 4.92
C ILE A 145 7.25 -8.96 4.06
N GLN A 146 7.76 -9.48 2.96
CA GLN A 146 7.00 -10.38 2.10
C GLN A 146 6.78 -11.72 2.82
N LEU A 147 5.54 -12.20 2.77
CA LEU A 147 5.17 -13.51 3.29
C LEU A 147 5.33 -14.56 2.20
N VAL A 148 5.82 -15.74 2.57
CA VAL A 148 6.12 -16.81 1.62
C VAL A 148 5.55 -18.12 2.15
N ALA A 149 4.87 -18.87 1.29
CA ALA A 149 4.50 -20.25 1.62
C ALA A 149 5.72 -21.16 1.49
N GLU A 150 5.82 -22.19 2.33
CA GLU A 150 6.88 -23.21 2.24
C GLU A 150 6.96 -23.86 0.87
N HIS A 151 5.80 -24.15 0.29
CA HIS A 151 5.62 -24.66 -1.05
C HIS A 151 4.29 -24.16 -1.60
N GLU A 152 4.16 -24.19 -2.92
CA GLU A 152 2.88 -23.92 -3.57
C GLU A 152 2.01 -25.17 -3.58
N THR A 153 0.81 -25.06 -3.04
CA THR A 153 -0.24 -26.06 -3.22
C THR A 153 -0.99 -25.81 -4.52
N GLU A 154 -1.67 -26.84 -5.06
CA GLU A 154 -2.52 -26.68 -6.25
C GLU A 154 -3.63 -25.64 -6.03
N PHE A 155 -4.15 -25.55 -4.80
CA PHE A 155 -5.08 -24.49 -4.42
C PHE A 155 -4.47 -23.09 -4.57
N MET A 156 -3.26 -22.87 -4.03
CA MET A 156 -2.58 -21.58 -4.17
C MET A 156 -2.28 -21.23 -5.62
N LYS A 157 -1.81 -22.19 -6.42
CA LYS A 157 -1.52 -21.98 -7.84
C LYS A 157 -2.75 -21.49 -8.58
N LYS A 158 -3.89 -22.16 -8.38
CA LYS A 158 -5.17 -21.73 -8.95
C LYS A 158 -5.52 -20.31 -8.52
N ARG A 159 -5.41 -20.01 -7.23
CA ARG A 159 -5.75 -18.69 -6.68
C ARG A 159 -4.83 -17.57 -7.17
N LYS A 160 -3.54 -17.87 -7.37
CA LYS A 160 -2.57 -16.96 -8.01
C LYS A 160 -2.96 -16.66 -9.44
N THR A 161 -3.30 -17.68 -10.22
CA THR A 161 -3.79 -17.50 -11.59
C THR A 161 -5.05 -16.64 -11.62
N ASP A 162 -6.05 -16.96 -10.79
CA ASP A 162 -7.29 -16.18 -10.70
C ASP A 162 -7.00 -14.70 -10.37
N PHE A 163 -6.10 -14.44 -9.40
CA PHE A 163 -5.72 -13.09 -9.00
C PHE A 163 -5.00 -12.31 -10.10
N GLU A 164 -4.03 -12.91 -10.77
CA GLU A 164 -3.29 -12.26 -11.87
C GLU A 164 -4.19 -11.99 -13.09
N GLU A 165 -5.15 -12.88 -13.38
CA GLU A 165 -6.15 -12.61 -14.42
C GLU A 165 -7.02 -11.40 -14.10
N ILE A 166 -7.49 -11.28 -12.84
CA ILE A 166 -8.27 -10.13 -12.39
C ILE A 166 -7.41 -8.86 -12.46
N ARG A 167 -6.17 -8.94 -11.98
CA ARG A 167 -5.21 -7.84 -11.98
C ARG A 167 -4.95 -7.32 -13.39
N ALA A 168 -4.70 -8.22 -14.34
CA ALA A 168 -4.49 -7.87 -15.74
C ALA A 168 -5.73 -7.19 -16.36
N LYS A 169 -6.94 -7.72 -16.10
CA LYS A 169 -8.19 -7.12 -16.57
C LYS A 169 -8.39 -5.69 -16.03
N GLU A 170 -8.13 -5.46 -14.74
CA GLU A 170 -8.28 -4.14 -14.12
C GLU A 170 -7.20 -3.16 -14.59
N LEU A 171 -5.95 -3.59 -14.77
CA LEU A 171 -4.89 -2.76 -15.34
C LEU A 171 -5.20 -2.35 -16.79
N ALA A 172 -5.69 -3.29 -17.61
CA ALA A 172 -6.11 -3.00 -18.98
C ALA A 172 -7.25 -1.96 -19.02
N LYS A 173 -8.24 -2.09 -18.11
CA LYS A 173 -9.34 -1.13 -17.96
C LYS A 173 -8.83 0.26 -17.59
N LYS A 174 -7.95 0.37 -16.58
CA LYS A 174 -7.37 1.65 -16.16
C LYS A 174 -6.57 2.31 -17.29
N ALA A 175 -5.77 1.54 -18.02
CA ALA A 175 -5.00 2.05 -19.16
C ALA A 175 -5.90 2.60 -20.27
N GLU A 176 -7.02 1.94 -20.56
CA GLU A 176 -7.97 2.42 -21.57
C GLU A 176 -8.70 3.69 -21.11
N GLU A 177 -9.13 3.76 -19.85
CA GLU A 177 -9.70 4.97 -19.26
C GLU A 177 -8.73 6.15 -19.30
N GLU A 178 -7.44 5.91 -19.08
CA GLU A 178 -6.39 6.91 -19.15
C GLU A 178 -6.16 7.40 -20.59
N LYS A 179 -6.14 6.50 -21.58
CA LYS A 179 -6.07 6.89 -23.00
C LYS A 179 -7.24 7.78 -23.40
N ILE A 180 -8.47 7.41 -23.00
CA ILE A 180 -9.66 8.21 -23.27
C ILE A 180 -9.55 9.58 -22.61
N ARG A 181 -9.09 9.65 -21.36
CA ARG A 181 -8.88 10.90 -20.62
C ARG A 181 -7.85 11.79 -21.31
N HIS A 182 -6.71 11.21 -21.69
CA HIS A 182 -5.65 11.92 -22.39
C HIS A 182 -6.09 12.44 -23.76
N ALA A 183 -6.85 11.64 -24.52
CA ALA A 183 -7.41 12.06 -25.81
C ALA A 183 -8.38 13.23 -25.66
N LYS A 184 -9.26 13.21 -24.64
CA LYS A 184 -10.17 14.33 -24.33
C LYS A 184 -9.38 15.59 -23.96
N TRP A 185 -8.41 15.46 -23.06
CA TRP A 185 -7.57 16.58 -22.65
C TRP A 185 -6.82 17.21 -23.84
N LYS A 186 -6.25 16.39 -24.73
CA LYS A 186 -5.55 16.88 -25.93
C LYS A 186 -6.49 17.65 -26.86
N LYS A 187 -7.71 17.13 -27.09
CA LYS A 187 -8.71 17.81 -27.91
C LYS A 187 -9.13 19.16 -27.31
N GLU A 188 -9.31 19.24 -26.00
CA GLU A 188 -9.62 20.50 -25.31
C GLU A 188 -8.48 21.54 -25.43
N GLN A 189 -7.22 21.10 -25.39
CA GLN A 189 -6.07 21.99 -25.61
C GLN A 189 -6.05 22.52 -27.04
N GLU A 190 -6.24 21.65 -28.04
CA GLU A 190 -6.30 22.05 -29.45
C GLU A 190 -7.43 23.06 -29.71
N GLU A 191 -8.62 22.84 -29.12
CA GLU A 191 -9.75 23.77 -29.23
C GLU A 191 -9.48 25.12 -28.54
N LYS A 192 -8.78 25.14 -27.39
CA LYS A 192 -8.36 26.38 -26.71
C LYS A 192 -7.35 27.14 -27.54
N GLU A 193 -6.30 26.48 -28.05
CA GLU A 193 -5.30 27.11 -28.91
C GLU A 193 -5.92 27.67 -30.19
N GLN A 194 -6.88 26.96 -30.78
CA GLN A 194 -7.57 27.43 -31.98
C GLN A 194 -8.40 28.70 -31.68
N LYS A 195 -9.15 28.71 -30.57
CA LYS A 195 -9.90 29.90 -30.14
C LYS A 195 -8.99 31.09 -29.86
N GLU A 196 -7.85 30.88 -29.20
CA GLU A 196 -6.86 31.93 -28.95
C GLU A 196 -6.26 32.48 -30.25
N LYS A 197 -5.93 31.61 -31.22
CA LYS A 197 -5.46 32.03 -32.54
C LYS A 197 -6.52 32.85 -33.28
N GLU A 198 -7.79 32.41 -33.29
CA GLU A 198 -8.89 33.14 -33.91
C GLU A 198 -9.13 34.51 -33.24
N GLU A 199 -9.06 34.60 -31.91
CA GLU A 199 -9.15 35.88 -31.19
C GLU A 199 -7.98 36.82 -31.48
N MET A 200 -6.76 36.29 -31.55
CA MET A 200 -5.58 37.08 -31.92
C MET A 200 -5.70 37.61 -33.36
N GLU A 201 -6.19 36.81 -34.31
CA GLU A 201 -6.44 37.28 -35.67
C GLU A 201 -7.52 38.36 -35.75
N LYS A 202 -8.63 38.20 -35.02
CA LYS A 202 -9.68 39.24 -34.90
C LYS A 202 -9.12 40.55 -34.33
N LYS A 203 -8.30 40.48 -33.26
CA LYS A 203 -7.64 41.65 -32.66
C LYS A 203 -6.64 42.32 -33.62
N LYS A 204 -5.91 41.56 -34.44
CA LYS A 204 -4.99 42.10 -35.47
C LYS A 204 -5.74 42.82 -36.61
N LYS A 205 -6.88 42.29 -37.06
CA LYS A 205 -7.73 42.95 -38.06
C LYS A 205 -8.29 44.29 -37.53
N ASN A 206 -8.70 44.35 -36.27
CA ASN A 206 -9.21 45.59 -35.65
C ASN A 206 -8.12 46.64 -35.36
N LYS A 207 -6.83 46.27 -35.31
CA LYS A 207 -5.71 47.22 -35.14
C LYS A 207 -5.17 47.80 -36.46
N LYS A 208 -5.57 47.28 -37.63
CA LYS A 208 -5.25 47.87 -38.94
C LYS A 208 -6.21 49.02 -39.29
N CYS A 209 -6.21 50.06 -38.46
CA CYS A 209 -6.51 51.42 -38.94
C CYS A 209 -5.93 52.45 -37.99
N PRO A 210 -4.69 52.90 -38.25
CA PRO A 210 -4.31 54.25 -37.93
C PRO A 210 -3.78 54.95 -39.19
N LYS A 211 -4.67 55.76 -39.76
CA LYS A 211 -4.40 56.94 -40.59
C LYS A 211 -3.81 56.75 -42.00
N CYS A 212 -4.65 57.18 -42.95
CA CYS A 212 -4.35 57.99 -44.15
C CYS A 212 -4.48 57.27 -45.50
N ILE A 213 -5.49 57.68 -46.27
CA ILE A 213 -5.30 58.43 -47.53
C ILE A 213 -6.30 59.61 -47.45
N ILE A 214 -5.85 60.80 -47.01
CA ILE A 214 -5.56 61.96 -47.87
C ILE A 214 -6.70 62.23 -48.87
N MET A 215 -7.59 63.15 -48.53
CA MET A 215 -7.65 64.52 -49.10
C MET A 215 -8.58 65.37 -48.25
#